data_AF-A0A925WFT4-F1
#
_entry.id   AF-A0A925WFT4-F1
#
_cell.length_a   1.000
_cell.length_b   1.000
_cell.length_c   1.000
_cell.angle_alpha   90.00
_cell.angle_beta   90.00
_cell.angle_gamma   90.00
#
_symmetry.space_group_name_H-M   'P 1'
#
loop_
_entity.id
_entity.type
_entity.pdbx_description
1 polymer ?
#
loop_
_entity_poly.entity_id
_entity_poly.type
_entity_poly.pdbx_seq_one_letter_code
_entity_poly.pdbx_strand_id
1 'polypeptide(L)'
;MKLKVVLPWILVLGLSAAVAAVYLKSSAKDAQLTSLREESKELEQLRADAVAAQEKAQVPDDQVMVSRKDKEELIRLRGEIGKLRTENLKLTKDLTTSQGRAEAARSQAEAAAREVENARAQTSAAMIANRANTRDGQRDACINNLRQIDAAKQQWALENNKQVNSVPTPQDIAPYLKNSVIPTCSSGGIYTANPVGHAPTCSIPGHVFQ
;
A
#
# COMPACT_ATOMS: atom_id res chain seq x y z
N MET A 1 35.71 -138.93 -22.15
CA MET A 1 34.26 -138.64 -22.16
C MET A 1 33.94 -137.43 -21.25
N LYS A 2 34.12 -136.17 -21.70
CA LYS A 2 33.63 -134.98 -20.95
C LYS A 2 33.14 -133.81 -21.85
N LEU A 3 33.23 -133.93 -23.19
CA LEU A 3 32.90 -132.83 -24.11
C LEU A 3 31.39 -132.69 -24.46
N LYS A 4 30.58 -133.74 -24.25
CA LYS A 4 29.13 -133.73 -24.60
C LYS A 4 28.24 -133.06 -23.54
N VAL A 5 28.76 -132.75 -22.35
CA VAL A 5 27.99 -132.15 -21.24
C VAL A 5 28.20 -130.62 -21.15
N VAL A 6 29.31 -130.09 -21.69
CA VAL A 6 29.69 -128.67 -21.55
C VAL A 6 29.07 -127.77 -22.64
N LEU A 7 28.82 -128.33 -23.84
CA LEU A 7 28.25 -127.60 -24.98
C LEU A 7 26.89 -126.90 -24.71
N PRO A 8 25.88 -127.54 -24.08
CA PRO A 8 24.60 -126.89 -23.83
C PRO A 8 24.68 -125.76 -22.78
N TRP A 9 25.60 -125.86 -21.81
CA TRP A 9 25.81 -124.82 -20.80
C TRP A 9 26.43 -123.55 -21.39
N ILE A 10 27.31 -123.69 -22.40
CA ILE A 10 27.90 -122.53 -23.11
C ILE A 10 26.84 -121.76 -23.90
N LEU A 11 25.87 -122.45 -24.53
CA LEU A 11 24.80 -121.80 -25.29
C LEU A 11 23.84 -121.00 -24.40
N VAL A 12 23.47 -121.55 -23.23
CA VAL A 12 22.63 -120.84 -22.26
C VAL A 12 23.35 -119.61 -21.72
N LEU A 13 24.65 -119.72 -21.42
CA LEU A 13 25.45 -118.57 -21.00
C LEU A 13 25.56 -117.50 -22.09
N GLY A 14 25.78 -117.91 -23.34
CA GLY A 14 25.81 -116.99 -24.49
C GLY A 14 24.49 -116.23 -24.69
N LEU A 15 23.35 -116.92 -24.62
CA LEU A 15 22.02 -116.30 -24.71
C LEU A 15 21.73 -115.38 -23.53
N SER A 16 22.09 -115.79 -22.30
CA SER A 16 21.93 -114.94 -21.11
C SER A 16 22.78 -113.66 -21.20
N ALA A 17 23.99 -113.76 -21.75
CA ALA A 17 24.86 -112.61 -21.98
C ALA A 17 24.29 -111.67 -23.06
N ALA A 18 23.69 -112.22 -24.12
CA ALA A 18 23.04 -111.43 -25.16
C ALA A 18 21.81 -110.68 -24.64
N VAL A 19 20.95 -111.34 -23.85
CA VAL A 19 19.79 -110.70 -23.21
C VAL A 19 20.25 -109.63 -22.22
N ALA A 20 21.28 -109.90 -21.42
CA ALA A 20 21.86 -108.92 -20.51
C ALA A 20 22.39 -107.69 -21.26
N ALA A 21 23.07 -107.87 -22.39
CA ALA A 21 23.57 -106.76 -23.21
C ALA A 21 22.44 -105.90 -23.81
N VAL A 22 21.34 -106.52 -24.25
CA VAL A 22 20.16 -105.80 -24.75
C VAL A 22 19.47 -105.02 -23.64
N TYR A 23 19.29 -105.63 -22.46
CA TYR A 23 18.67 -105.00 -21.29
C TYR A 23 19.49 -103.81 -20.76
N LEU A 24 20.83 -103.94 -20.71
CA LEU A 24 21.72 -102.83 -20.34
C LEU A 24 21.67 -101.67 -21.33
N LYS A 25 21.36 -101.95 -22.61
CA LYS A 25 21.21 -100.92 -23.64
C LYS A 25 19.82 -100.31 -23.65
N SER A 26 18.77 -101.08 -23.32
CA SER A 26 17.41 -100.53 -23.18
C SER A 26 17.29 -99.67 -21.93
N SER A 27 17.90 -100.09 -20.81
CA SER A 27 17.90 -99.30 -19.58
C SER A 27 18.55 -97.92 -19.75
N ALA A 28 19.59 -97.80 -20.59
CA ALA A 28 20.19 -96.51 -20.94
C ALA A 28 19.25 -95.58 -21.74
N LYS A 29 18.39 -96.14 -22.61
CA LYS A 29 17.38 -95.36 -23.35
C LYS A 29 16.20 -94.98 -22.46
N ASP A 30 15.77 -95.89 -21.58
CA ASP A 30 14.72 -95.61 -20.61
C ASP A 30 15.16 -94.50 -19.64
N ALA A 31 16.44 -94.49 -19.25
CA ALA A 31 17.04 -93.40 -18.45
C ALA A 31 17.00 -92.03 -19.16
N GLN A 32 17.22 -91.99 -20.48
CA GLN A 32 17.09 -90.76 -21.27
C GLN A 32 15.64 -90.32 -21.41
N LEU A 33 14.70 -91.25 -21.63
CA LEU A 33 13.27 -90.91 -21.67
C LEU A 33 12.76 -90.39 -20.33
N THR A 34 13.30 -90.88 -19.20
CA THR A 34 12.97 -90.32 -17.88
C THR A 34 13.56 -88.93 -17.68
N SER A 35 14.81 -88.67 -18.10
CA SER A 35 15.40 -87.34 -17.98
C SER A 35 14.70 -86.32 -18.88
N LEU A 36 14.33 -86.69 -20.11
CA LEU A 36 13.56 -85.81 -21.01
C LEU A 36 12.15 -85.50 -20.45
N ARG A 37 11.52 -86.46 -19.77
CA ARG A 37 10.23 -86.22 -19.09
C ARG A 37 10.37 -85.29 -17.89
N GLU A 38 11.50 -85.38 -17.19
CA GLU A 38 11.82 -84.49 -16.07
C GLU A 38 12.09 -83.06 -16.55
N GLU A 39 12.89 -82.89 -17.60
CA GLU A 39 13.14 -81.60 -18.26
C GLU A 39 11.85 -80.99 -18.84
N SER A 40 10.98 -81.81 -19.45
CA SER A 40 9.67 -81.34 -19.92
C SER A 40 8.77 -80.87 -18.77
N LYS A 41 8.81 -81.55 -17.62
CA LYS A 41 8.04 -81.14 -16.43
C LYS A 41 8.61 -79.87 -15.81
N GLU A 42 9.94 -79.73 -15.77
CA GLU A 42 10.61 -78.53 -15.27
C GLU A 42 10.26 -77.31 -16.14
N LEU A 43 10.29 -77.46 -17.47
CA LEU A 43 9.85 -76.42 -18.40
C LEU A 43 8.38 -76.05 -18.23
N GLU A 44 7.51 -77.03 -17.96
CA GLU A 44 6.08 -76.80 -17.75
C GLU A 44 5.82 -76.10 -16.40
N GLN A 45 6.57 -76.44 -15.35
CA GLN A 45 6.55 -75.71 -14.08
C GLN A 45 7.06 -74.28 -14.22
N LEU A 46 8.19 -74.08 -14.89
CA LEU A 46 8.71 -72.73 -15.16
C LEU A 46 7.73 -71.87 -15.93
N ARG A 47 6.98 -72.46 -16.89
CA ARG A 47 5.88 -71.76 -17.58
C ARG A 47 4.73 -71.42 -16.63
N ALA A 48 4.32 -72.36 -15.77
CA ALA A 48 3.25 -72.11 -14.79
C ALA A 48 3.63 -71.02 -13.79
N ASP A 49 4.86 -71.04 -13.28
CA ASP A 49 5.39 -70.03 -12.35
C ASP A 49 5.52 -68.66 -13.03
N ALA A 50 5.95 -68.61 -14.30
CA ALA A 50 5.99 -67.38 -15.08
C ALA A 50 4.59 -66.76 -15.26
N VAL A 51 3.57 -67.58 -15.53
CA VAL A 51 2.18 -67.13 -15.65
C VAL A 51 1.65 -66.63 -14.29
N ALA A 52 1.90 -67.36 -13.20
CA ALA A 52 1.49 -66.94 -11.85
C ALA A 52 2.22 -65.67 -11.39
N ALA A 53 3.49 -65.50 -11.77
CA ALA A 53 4.24 -64.27 -11.52
C ALA A 53 3.70 -63.09 -12.34
N GLN A 54 3.28 -63.33 -13.58
CA GLN A 54 2.66 -62.31 -14.45
C GLN A 54 1.30 -61.85 -13.91
N GLU A 55 0.48 -62.77 -13.39
CA GLU A 55 -0.80 -62.47 -12.75
C GLU A 55 -0.61 -61.66 -11.46
N LYS A 56 0.40 -62.00 -10.64
CA LYS A 56 0.75 -61.21 -9.43
C LYS A 56 1.36 -59.85 -9.76
N ALA A 57 2.03 -59.70 -10.91
CA ALA A 57 2.57 -58.43 -11.38
C ALA A 57 1.48 -57.51 -11.97
N GLN A 58 0.29 -58.04 -12.25
CA GLN A 58 -0.85 -57.26 -12.69
C GLN A 58 -1.44 -56.48 -11.53
N VAL A 59 -1.30 -55.15 -11.57
CA VAL A 59 -1.93 -54.25 -10.62
C VAL A 59 -3.46 -54.37 -10.77
N PRO A 60 -4.23 -54.57 -9.69
CA PRO A 60 -5.69 -54.67 -9.76
C PRO A 60 -6.31 -53.44 -10.44
N ASP A 61 -7.25 -53.68 -11.37
CA ASP A 61 -7.85 -52.62 -12.19
C ASP A 61 -8.52 -51.51 -11.35
N ASP A 62 -9.12 -51.87 -10.21
CA ASP A 62 -9.68 -50.92 -9.25
C ASP A 62 -8.65 -49.92 -8.71
N GLN A 63 -7.42 -50.37 -8.40
CA GLN A 63 -6.34 -49.48 -7.93
C GLN A 63 -5.86 -48.55 -9.04
N VAL A 64 -5.85 -49.03 -10.29
CA VAL A 64 -5.51 -48.22 -11.47
C VAL A 64 -6.56 -47.13 -11.69
N MET A 65 -7.84 -47.46 -11.55
CA MET A 65 -8.95 -46.52 -11.70
C MET A 65 -8.96 -45.44 -10.61
N VAL A 66 -8.76 -45.82 -9.34
CA VAL A 66 -8.63 -44.87 -8.23
C VAL A 66 -7.42 -43.94 -8.45
N SER A 67 -6.27 -44.50 -8.80
CA SER A 67 -5.06 -43.70 -9.08
C SER A 67 -5.23 -42.74 -10.25
N ARG A 68 -6.04 -43.09 -11.26
CA ARG A 68 -6.38 -42.19 -12.38
C ARG A 68 -7.27 -41.04 -11.90
N LYS A 69 -8.30 -41.35 -11.12
CA LYS A 69 -9.20 -40.34 -10.54
C LYS A 69 -8.45 -39.37 -9.63
N ASP A 70 -7.56 -39.88 -8.78
CA ASP A 70 -6.74 -39.06 -7.90
C ASP A 70 -5.80 -38.14 -8.69
N LYS A 71 -5.18 -38.62 -9.78
CA LYS A 71 -4.37 -37.78 -10.67
C LYS A 71 -5.17 -36.65 -11.31
N GLU A 72 -6.41 -36.92 -11.69
CA GLU A 72 -7.31 -35.93 -12.30
C GLU A 72 -7.72 -34.84 -11.28
N GLU A 73 -8.08 -35.24 -10.05
CA GLU A 73 -8.30 -34.32 -8.93
C GLU A 73 -7.04 -33.48 -8.62
N LEU A 74 -5.85 -34.09 -8.66
CA LEU A 74 -4.59 -33.38 -8.41
C LEU A 74 -4.30 -32.31 -9.47
N ILE A 75 -4.61 -32.59 -10.73
CA ILE A 75 -4.51 -31.62 -11.84
C ILE A 75 -5.51 -30.48 -11.62
N ARG A 76 -6.75 -30.81 -11.25
CA ARG A 76 -7.80 -29.82 -10.96
C ARG A 76 -7.39 -28.89 -9.80
N LEU A 77 -7.01 -29.45 -8.66
CA LEU A 77 -6.60 -28.70 -7.48
C LEU A 77 -5.37 -27.83 -7.76
N ARG A 78 -4.40 -28.34 -8.55
CA ARG A 78 -3.27 -27.53 -9.00
C ARG A 78 -3.73 -26.31 -9.82
N GLY A 79 -4.73 -26.48 -10.68
CA GLY A 79 -5.35 -25.39 -11.43
C GLY A 79 -6.03 -24.35 -10.52
N GLU A 80 -6.80 -24.81 -9.54
CA GLU A 80 -7.46 -23.94 -8.55
C GLU A 80 -6.44 -23.18 -7.69
N ILE A 81 -5.38 -23.84 -7.19
CA ILE A 81 -4.28 -23.19 -6.46
C ILE A 81 -3.60 -22.13 -7.34
N GLY A 82 -3.41 -22.41 -8.63
CA GLY A 82 -2.87 -21.45 -9.59
C GLY A 82 -3.74 -20.18 -9.69
N LYS A 83 -5.06 -20.36 -9.84
CA LYS A 83 -6.03 -19.25 -9.87
C LYS A 83 -6.04 -18.46 -8.56
N LEU A 84 -6.07 -19.14 -7.42
CA LEU A 84 -6.08 -18.47 -6.12
C LEU A 84 -4.80 -17.67 -5.86
N ARG A 85 -3.65 -18.16 -6.35
CA ARG A 85 -2.38 -17.41 -6.26
C ARG A 85 -2.40 -16.14 -7.11
N THR A 86 -2.90 -16.20 -8.34
CA THR A 86 -2.98 -15.01 -9.21
C THR A 86 -3.97 -13.99 -8.67
N GLU A 87 -5.11 -14.46 -8.13
CA GLU A 87 -6.11 -13.60 -7.50
C GLU A 87 -5.57 -12.94 -6.23
N ASN A 88 -4.92 -13.69 -5.33
CA ASN A 88 -4.27 -13.12 -4.14
C ASN A 88 -3.19 -12.09 -4.51
N LEU A 89 -2.39 -12.36 -5.54
CA LEU A 89 -1.39 -11.40 -6.00
C LEU A 89 -2.04 -10.12 -6.55
N LYS A 90 -3.14 -10.26 -7.29
CA LYS A 90 -3.92 -9.12 -7.79
C LYS A 90 -4.51 -8.31 -6.65
N LEU A 91 -5.19 -8.95 -5.70
CA LEU A 91 -5.76 -8.32 -4.51
C LEU A 91 -4.69 -7.60 -3.70
N THR A 92 -3.52 -8.22 -3.51
CA THR A 92 -2.40 -7.60 -2.80
C THR A 92 -1.92 -6.34 -3.52
N LYS A 93 -1.75 -6.41 -4.85
CA LYS A 93 -1.35 -5.24 -5.66
C LYS A 93 -2.39 -4.13 -5.61
N ASP A 94 -3.67 -4.47 -5.69
CA ASP A 94 -4.77 -3.51 -5.62
C ASP A 94 -4.83 -2.87 -4.23
N LEU A 95 -4.61 -3.65 -3.16
CA LEU A 95 -4.51 -3.15 -1.78
C LEU A 95 -3.36 -2.17 -1.64
N THR A 96 -2.13 -2.53 -2.05
CA THR A 96 -0.97 -1.63 -2.00
C THR A 96 -1.22 -0.34 -2.79
N THR A 97 -1.84 -0.46 -3.97
CA THR A 97 -2.17 0.71 -4.80
C THR A 97 -3.22 1.59 -4.13
N SER A 98 -4.25 0.99 -3.53
CA SER A 98 -5.31 1.71 -2.80
C SER A 98 -4.76 2.39 -1.54
N GLN A 99 -3.85 1.73 -0.82
CA GLN A 99 -3.15 2.27 0.34
C GLN A 99 -2.28 3.46 -0.07
N GLY A 100 -1.47 3.33 -1.13
CA GLY A 100 -0.67 4.44 -1.65
C GLY A 100 -1.53 5.63 -2.12
N ARG A 101 -2.68 5.37 -2.76
CA ARG A 101 -3.64 6.43 -3.12
C ARG A 101 -4.25 7.10 -1.90
N ALA A 102 -4.58 6.34 -0.85
CA ALA A 102 -5.12 6.88 0.40
C ALA A 102 -4.07 7.70 1.17
N GLU A 103 -2.82 7.25 1.22
CA GLU A 103 -1.70 7.99 1.81
C GLU A 103 -1.41 9.28 1.06
N ALA A 104 -1.41 9.24 -0.28
CA ALA A 104 -1.27 10.44 -1.11
C ALA A 104 -2.44 11.42 -0.90
N ALA A 105 -3.67 10.92 -0.80
CA ALA A 105 -4.83 11.76 -0.50
C ALA A 105 -4.75 12.38 0.90
N ARG A 106 -4.26 11.62 1.90
CA ARG A 106 -4.03 12.13 3.26
C ARG A 106 -2.95 13.21 3.29
N SER A 107 -1.81 13.00 2.62
CA SER A 107 -0.74 13.99 2.58
C SER A 107 -1.16 15.27 1.83
N GLN A 108 -1.95 15.14 0.76
CA GLN A 108 -2.55 16.28 0.06
C GLN A 108 -3.54 17.03 0.97
N ALA A 109 -4.39 16.31 1.72
CA ALA A 109 -5.33 16.93 2.66
C ALA A 109 -4.60 17.67 3.80
N GLU A 110 -3.52 17.08 4.35
CA GLU A 110 -2.69 17.73 5.37
C GLU A 110 -1.98 18.97 4.82
N ALA A 111 -1.45 18.91 3.59
CA ALA A 111 -0.83 20.07 2.93
C ALA A 111 -1.85 21.20 2.71
N ALA A 112 -3.04 20.87 2.23
CA ALA A 112 -4.13 21.83 2.06
C ALA A 112 -4.57 22.45 3.40
N ALA A 113 -4.64 21.65 4.48
CA ALA A 113 -4.97 22.16 5.80
C ALA A 113 -3.92 23.17 6.31
N ARG A 114 -2.63 22.89 6.11
CA ARG A 114 -1.52 23.82 6.45
C ARG A 114 -1.58 25.09 5.62
N GLU A 115 -1.93 24.99 4.33
CA GLU A 115 -2.10 26.16 3.48
C GLU A 115 -3.23 27.07 3.98
N VAL A 116 -4.37 26.49 4.36
CA VAL A 116 -5.50 27.23 4.94
C VAL A 116 -5.11 27.90 6.27
N GLU A 117 -4.36 27.22 7.13
CA GLU A 117 -3.86 27.78 8.39
C GLU A 117 -2.93 28.98 8.13
N ASN A 118 -1.98 28.83 7.22
CA ASN A 118 -1.05 29.89 6.83
C ASN A 118 -1.80 31.09 6.22
N ALA A 119 -2.77 30.84 5.34
CA ALA A 119 -3.61 31.89 4.76
C ALA A 119 -4.44 32.61 5.82
N ARG A 120 -4.98 31.88 6.81
CA ARG A 120 -5.72 32.47 7.93
C ARG A 120 -4.80 33.33 8.82
N ALA A 121 -3.60 32.86 9.10
CA ALA A 121 -2.61 33.63 9.86
C ALA A 121 -2.23 34.93 9.12
N GLN A 122 -1.92 34.82 7.82
CA GLN A 122 -1.57 35.98 6.98
C GLN A 122 -2.70 37.00 6.87
N THR A 123 -3.94 36.55 6.62
CA THR A 123 -5.09 37.46 6.54
C THR A 123 -5.36 38.17 7.87
N SER A 124 -5.24 37.47 9.00
CA SER A 124 -5.38 38.09 10.32
C SER A 124 -4.30 39.13 10.61
N ALA A 125 -3.05 38.85 10.26
CA ALA A 125 -1.93 39.78 10.40
C ALA A 125 -2.12 41.02 9.51
N ALA A 126 -2.55 40.83 8.26
CA ALA A 126 -2.84 41.93 7.34
C ALA A 126 -3.96 42.85 7.86
N MET A 127 -5.03 42.28 8.43
CA MET A 127 -6.10 43.08 9.04
C MET A 127 -5.61 43.90 10.24
N ILE A 128 -4.76 43.33 11.09
CA ILE A 128 -4.19 44.04 12.25
C ILE A 128 -3.27 45.17 11.77
N ALA A 129 -2.40 44.91 10.79
CA ALA A 129 -1.51 45.90 10.22
C ALA A 129 -2.29 47.06 9.57
N ASN A 130 -3.34 46.76 8.81
CA ASN A 130 -4.18 47.80 8.21
C ASN A 130 -4.87 48.65 9.28
N ARG A 131 -5.38 48.04 10.37
CA ARG A 131 -5.93 48.80 11.50
C ARG A 131 -4.91 49.73 12.15
N ALA A 132 -3.66 49.28 12.33
CA ALA A 132 -2.60 50.14 12.86
C ALA A 132 -2.35 51.33 11.94
N ASN A 133 -2.15 51.09 10.64
CA ASN A 133 -1.95 52.16 9.65
C ASN A 133 -3.13 53.16 9.62
N THR A 134 -4.37 52.69 9.73
CA THR A 134 -5.54 53.60 9.78
C THR A 134 -5.55 54.46 11.04
N ARG A 135 -5.12 53.92 12.20
CA ARG A 135 -5.03 54.69 13.45
C ARG A 135 -3.95 55.78 13.34
N ASP A 136 -2.80 55.45 12.77
CA ASP A 136 -1.72 56.42 12.56
C ASP A 136 -2.16 57.54 11.61
N GLY A 137 -2.79 57.19 10.47
CA GLY A 137 -3.33 58.18 9.54
C GLY A 137 -4.43 59.06 10.15
N GLN A 138 -5.29 58.50 11.02
CA GLN A 138 -6.29 59.27 11.75
C GLN A 138 -5.66 60.25 12.74
N ARG A 139 -4.64 59.81 13.49
CA ARG A 139 -3.87 60.65 14.41
C ARG A 139 -3.20 61.79 13.66
N ASP A 140 -2.53 61.50 12.55
CA ASP A 140 -1.79 62.50 11.79
C ASP A 140 -2.73 63.53 11.14
N ALA A 141 -3.88 63.09 10.63
CA ALA A 141 -4.95 64.00 10.17
C ALA A 141 -5.48 64.88 11.31
N CYS A 142 -5.64 64.31 12.51
CA CYS A 142 -6.08 65.07 13.68
C CYS A 142 -5.07 66.14 14.10
N ILE A 143 -3.77 65.82 14.10
CA ILE A 143 -2.70 66.77 14.42
C ILE A 143 -2.69 67.91 13.39
N ASN A 144 -2.89 67.60 12.11
CA ASN A 144 -3.00 68.63 11.07
C ASN A 144 -4.21 69.57 11.30
N ASN A 145 -5.37 69.03 11.66
CA ASN A 145 -6.55 69.85 12.00
C ASN A 145 -6.28 70.75 13.21
N LEU A 146 -5.58 70.25 14.24
CA LEU A 146 -5.17 71.06 15.39
C LEU A 146 -4.24 72.22 14.97
N ARG A 147 -3.32 72.00 14.01
CA ARG A 147 -2.46 73.06 13.44
C ARG A 147 -3.28 74.13 12.73
N GLN A 148 -4.27 73.73 11.95
CA GLN A 148 -5.15 74.68 11.26
C GLN A 148 -5.99 75.49 12.24
N ILE A 149 -6.52 74.86 13.30
CA ILE A 149 -7.27 75.54 14.36
C ILE A 149 -6.39 76.53 15.11
N ASP A 150 -5.15 76.16 15.43
CA ASP A 150 -4.22 77.07 16.11
C ASP A 150 -3.88 78.28 15.25
N ALA A 151 -3.57 78.06 13.95
CA ALA A 151 -3.32 79.13 13.00
C ALA A 151 -4.53 80.06 12.84
N ALA A 152 -5.75 79.51 12.71
CA ALA A 152 -6.99 80.27 12.61
C ALA A 152 -7.24 81.13 13.87
N LYS A 153 -6.99 80.57 15.06
CA LYS A 153 -7.07 81.29 16.34
C LYS A 153 -6.07 82.44 16.41
N GLN A 154 -4.82 82.21 16.01
CA GLN A 154 -3.79 83.25 15.98
C GLN A 154 -4.17 84.38 15.00
N GLN A 155 -4.67 84.04 13.81
CA GLN A 155 -5.11 85.02 12.83
C GLN A 155 -6.28 85.86 13.33
N TRP A 156 -7.31 85.22 13.88
CA TRP A 156 -8.45 85.92 14.50
C TRP A 156 -7.97 86.90 15.57
N ALA A 157 -7.02 86.49 16.41
CA ALA A 157 -6.51 87.34 17.48
C ALA A 157 -5.74 88.55 16.97
N LEU A 158 -4.93 88.38 15.91
CA LEU A 158 -4.20 89.48 15.27
C LEU A 158 -5.15 90.50 14.66
N GLU A 159 -6.17 90.05 13.93
CA GLU A 159 -7.12 90.96 13.25
C GLU A 159 -8.04 91.69 14.23
N ASN A 160 -8.41 91.05 15.34
CA ASN A 160 -9.34 91.60 16.32
C ASN A 160 -8.63 92.24 17.54
N ASN A 161 -7.31 92.45 17.47
CA ASN A 161 -6.47 93.00 18.54
C ASN A 161 -6.71 92.30 19.90
N LYS A 162 -6.81 90.96 19.89
CA LYS A 162 -7.07 90.15 21.09
C LYS A 162 -5.77 89.80 21.82
N GLN A 163 -5.86 89.70 23.14
CA GLN A 163 -4.74 89.32 24.00
C GLN A 163 -4.61 87.80 24.12
N VAL A 164 -3.45 87.34 24.63
CA VAL A 164 -3.02 85.92 24.72
C VAL A 164 -3.95 85.02 25.60
N ASN A 165 -4.90 85.62 26.33
CA ASN A 165 -5.85 84.88 27.17
C ASN A 165 -7.29 84.97 26.66
N SER A 166 -7.49 85.54 25.47
CA SER A 166 -8.82 85.63 24.87
C SER A 166 -9.25 84.26 24.37
N VAL A 167 -10.49 83.86 24.65
CA VAL A 167 -11.04 82.57 24.20
C VAL A 167 -11.87 82.82 22.95
N PRO A 168 -11.48 82.29 21.77
CA PRO A 168 -12.30 82.37 20.58
C PRO A 168 -13.53 81.47 20.69
N THR A 169 -14.66 81.92 20.16
CA THR A 169 -15.80 81.04 19.91
C THR A 169 -15.59 80.25 18.60
N PRO A 170 -16.27 79.11 18.40
CA PRO A 170 -16.25 78.39 17.13
C PRO A 170 -16.54 79.29 15.90
N GLN A 171 -17.44 80.25 16.05
CA GLN A 171 -17.86 81.19 15.01
C GLN A 171 -16.78 82.22 14.69
N ASP A 172 -15.94 82.57 15.67
CA ASP A 172 -14.83 83.51 15.50
C ASP A 172 -13.72 82.96 14.61
N ILE A 173 -13.42 81.67 14.76
CA ILE A 173 -12.31 81.01 14.03
C ILE A 173 -12.76 80.33 12.73
N ALA A 174 -14.06 80.01 12.60
CA ALA A 174 -14.61 79.37 11.42
C ALA A 174 -14.22 80.09 10.12
N PRO A 175 -14.33 81.43 9.98
CA PRO A 175 -13.97 82.14 8.74
C PRO A 175 -12.52 81.93 8.27
N TYR A 176 -11.60 81.67 9.19
CA TYR A 176 -10.17 81.48 8.92
C TYR A 176 -9.80 80.03 8.61
N LEU A 177 -10.77 79.11 8.69
CA LEU A 177 -10.62 77.71 8.34
C LEU A 177 -11.13 77.42 6.93
N LYS A 178 -10.61 76.36 6.33
CA LYS A 178 -11.05 75.92 5.00
C LYS A 178 -12.56 75.63 5.01
N ASN A 179 -13.27 76.16 4.02
CA ASN A 179 -14.74 76.08 3.87
C ASN A 179 -15.55 76.76 4.99
N SER A 180 -14.91 77.59 5.82
CA SER A 180 -15.55 78.25 6.95
C SER A 180 -16.22 77.30 7.96
N VAL A 181 -15.70 76.08 8.10
CA VAL A 181 -16.23 75.04 8.99
C VAL A 181 -15.10 74.46 9.83
N ILE A 182 -15.40 74.20 11.11
CA ILE A 182 -14.45 73.51 11.99
C ILE A 182 -14.31 72.06 11.54
N PRO A 183 -13.08 71.57 11.28
CA PRO A 183 -12.87 70.20 10.84
C PRO A 183 -13.33 69.22 11.92
N THR A 184 -13.82 68.06 11.52
CA THR A 184 -14.15 66.96 12.43
C THR A 184 -12.95 66.02 12.57
N CYS A 185 -12.69 65.51 13.77
CA CYS A 185 -11.66 64.50 13.96
C CYS A 185 -12.09 63.19 13.27
N SER A 186 -11.20 62.58 12.48
CA SER A 186 -11.43 61.32 11.77
C SER A 186 -11.66 60.11 12.70
N SER A 187 -11.30 60.24 13.99
CA SER A 187 -11.61 59.27 15.05
C SER A 187 -12.87 59.62 15.86
N GLY A 188 -13.64 60.64 15.47
CA GLY A 188 -14.88 61.06 16.15
C GLY A 188 -14.69 61.99 17.35
N GLY A 189 -13.48 62.51 17.56
CA GLY A 189 -13.18 63.48 18.61
C GLY A 189 -13.73 64.89 18.38
N ILE A 190 -13.80 65.65 19.48
CA ILE A 190 -14.18 67.07 19.48
C ILE A 190 -12.94 67.92 19.71
N TYR A 191 -12.80 69.00 18.96
CA TYR A 191 -11.72 69.97 19.12
C TYR A 191 -12.10 71.09 20.08
N THR A 192 -11.15 71.48 20.91
CA THR A 192 -11.25 72.64 21.80
C THR A 192 -10.14 73.62 21.45
N ALA A 193 -10.49 74.84 21.03
CA ALA A 193 -9.51 75.83 20.53
C ALA A 193 -8.57 76.37 21.62
N ASN A 194 -9.05 76.42 22.88
CA ASN A 194 -8.38 77.01 24.04
C ASN A 194 -8.07 78.52 23.88
N PRO A 195 -7.69 79.24 24.95
CA PRO A 195 -7.29 80.65 24.83
C PRO A 195 -6.11 80.87 23.87
N VAL A 196 -5.98 82.09 23.33
CA VAL A 196 -4.94 82.52 22.36
C VAL A 196 -3.52 82.44 22.93
N GLY A 197 -2.94 81.25 23.07
CA GLY A 197 -1.64 81.09 23.74
C GLY A 197 -1.49 79.73 24.40
N HIS A 198 -2.61 79.01 24.49
CA HIS A 198 -2.64 77.59 24.82
C HIS A 198 -2.96 76.82 23.55
N ALA A 199 -2.24 75.73 23.30
CA ALA A 199 -2.49 74.87 22.14
C ALA A 199 -3.94 74.33 22.13
N PRO A 200 -4.57 74.20 20.95
CA PRO A 200 -5.86 73.53 20.85
C PRO A 200 -5.69 72.04 21.20
N THR A 201 -6.76 71.45 21.70
CA THR A 201 -6.76 70.05 22.17
C THR A 201 -7.87 69.25 21.50
N CYS A 202 -7.66 67.94 21.39
CA CYS A 202 -8.66 66.98 20.93
C CYS A 202 -9.08 66.08 22.10
N SER A 203 -10.35 65.69 22.15
CA SER A 203 -10.87 64.78 23.18
C SER A 203 -10.35 63.34 23.08
N ILE A 204 -9.67 62.97 21.97
CA ILE A 204 -9.15 61.62 21.75
C ILE A 204 -7.76 61.48 22.40
N PRO A 205 -7.56 60.49 23.29
CA PRO A 205 -6.26 60.25 23.91
C PRO A 205 -5.16 59.98 22.86
N GLY A 206 -3.99 60.59 23.05
CA GLY A 206 -2.85 60.45 22.13
C GLY A 206 -2.88 61.40 20.92
N HIS A 207 -3.97 62.14 20.69
CA HIS A 207 -4.05 63.20 19.68
C HIS A 207 -3.61 64.54 20.28
N VAL A 208 -2.32 64.61 20.64
CA VAL A 208 -1.75 65.79 21.31
C VAL A 208 -1.05 66.67 20.28
N PHE A 209 -1.32 67.97 20.36
CA PHE A 209 -0.58 68.99 19.64
C PHE A 209 0.82 69.12 20.28
N GLN A 210 1.86 68.69 19.55
CA GLN A 210 3.26 68.84 19.96
C GLN A 210 3.84 70.17 19.46
#